data_AF-A0A5J4TJF5-F1
#
_entry.id   AF-A0A5J4TJF5-F1
#
_cell.length_a   1.000
_cell.length_b   1.000
_cell.length_c   1.000
_cell.angle_alpha   90.00
_cell.angle_beta   90.00
_cell.angle_gamma   90.00
#
_symmetry.space_group_name_H-M   'P 1'
#
loop_
_entity.id
_entity.type
_entity.pdbx_description
1 polymer ?
#
loop_
_entity_poly.entity_id
_entity_poly.type
_entity_poly.pdbx_seq_one_letter_code
_entity_poly.pdbx_strand_id
1 'polypeptide(L)'
;MSACANAIKYALAYWDFKLDQDYTPKDDYAPFILTQNYWNIKVQNYLEQDKKRNRDTSNNIKESDCAFYRKLFLSTGCHICKARFTSKNPPTLDRINNDIGHSADNLRHRPHYDPSFDTRFQLLISQRYELRAAQVHQIHRNAAIYRSCQRTHRRIAYK
;
A
#
# COMPACT_ATOMS: atom_id res chain seq x y z
N MET A 1 -14.32 24.53 -9.10
CA MET A 1 -13.22 24.58 -8.11
C MET A 1 -12.93 23.16 -7.67
N SER A 2 -11.84 22.48 -8.05
CA SER A 2 -11.68 21.08 -7.60
C SER A 2 -10.27 20.48 -7.67
N ALA A 3 -9.54 20.62 -8.77
CA ALA A 3 -8.27 19.90 -8.93
C ALA A 3 -7.22 20.30 -7.87
N CYS A 4 -7.09 21.60 -7.59
CA CYS A 4 -6.13 22.11 -6.60
C CYS A 4 -6.52 21.71 -5.16
N ALA A 5 -7.81 21.70 -4.82
CA ALA A 5 -8.28 21.34 -3.47
C ALA A 5 -8.05 19.85 -3.18
N ASN A 6 -8.32 18.97 -4.14
CA ASN A 6 -8.05 17.54 -4.00
C ASN A 6 -6.54 17.26 -3.94
N ALA A 7 -5.72 17.94 -4.76
CA ALA A 7 -4.27 17.80 -4.70
C ALA A 7 -3.69 18.17 -3.33
N ILE A 8 -4.17 19.28 -2.74
CA ILE A 8 -3.78 19.73 -1.40
C ILE A 8 -4.26 18.72 -0.33
N LYS A 9 -5.49 18.21 -0.44
CA LYS A 9 -6.03 17.17 0.45
C LYS A 9 -5.11 15.95 0.52
N TYR A 10 -4.74 15.40 -0.64
CA TYR A 10 -3.86 14.24 -0.71
C TYR A 10 -2.44 14.59 -0.24
N ALA A 11 -1.86 15.72 -0.66
CA ALA A 11 -0.54 16.13 -0.23
C ALA A 11 -0.42 16.23 1.31
N LEU A 12 -1.43 16.77 1.97
CA LEU A 12 -1.49 16.79 3.43
C LEU A 12 -1.60 15.37 3.99
N ALA A 13 -2.57 14.57 3.54
CA ALA A 13 -2.77 13.23 4.11
C ALA A 13 -1.54 12.29 3.94
N TYR A 14 -0.76 12.46 2.87
CA TYR A 14 0.43 11.66 2.57
C TYR A 14 1.73 12.15 3.23
N TRP A 15 1.80 13.41 3.68
CA TRP A 15 3.07 14.05 4.10
C TRP A 15 3.88 13.24 5.13
N ASP A 16 3.22 12.61 6.10
CA ASP A 16 3.85 11.76 7.12
C ASP A 16 3.26 10.33 7.12
N PHE A 17 2.63 9.94 6.01
CA PHE A 17 2.04 8.61 5.90
C PHE A 17 3.14 7.55 5.78
N LYS A 18 3.17 6.64 6.75
CA LYS A 18 4.08 5.50 6.79
C LYS A 18 3.26 4.22 6.73
N LEU A 19 3.31 3.53 5.58
CA LEU A 19 2.49 2.35 5.33
C LEU A 19 2.71 1.23 6.36
N ASP A 20 3.91 1.10 6.89
CA ASP A 20 4.30 0.12 7.92
C ASP A 20 3.81 0.46 9.33
N GLN A 21 3.57 1.74 9.63
CA GLN A 21 3.17 2.22 10.97
C GLN A 21 1.68 2.54 11.04
N ASP A 22 1.14 3.07 9.95
CA ASP A 22 -0.19 3.68 9.90
C ASP A 22 -1.24 2.77 9.26
N TYR A 23 -0.83 1.66 8.64
CA TYR A 23 -1.73 0.71 8.02
C TYR A 23 -1.52 -0.69 8.57
N THR A 24 -2.55 -1.18 9.26
CA THR A 24 -2.62 -2.58 9.69
C THR A 24 -3.52 -3.35 8.71
N PRO A 25 -2.96 -4.32 7.96
CA PRO A 25 -3.77 -5.23 7.17
C PRO A 25 -4.80 -5.95 8.06
N LYS A 26 -5.95 -6.27 7.48
CA LYS A 26 -6.94 -7.15 8.12
C LYS A 26 -6.97 -8.41 7.28
N ASP A 27 -6.76 -9.53 7.93
CA ASP A 27 -6.69 -10.83 7.29
C ASP A 27 -7.94 -11.62 7.70
N ASP A 28 -9.12 -11.16 7.26
CA ASP A 28 -10.42 -11.71 7.65
C ASP A 28 -10.72 -13.06 6.94
N TYR A 29 -9.79 -13.56 6.11
CA TYR A 29 -9.95 -14.75 5.29
C TYR A 29 -8.87 -15.80 5.59
N ALA A 30 -9.19 -17.06 5.28
CA ALA A 30 -8.26 -18.17 5.42
C ALA A 30 -6.97 -17.92 4.60
N PRO A 31 -5.78 -18.28 5.13
CA PRO A 31 -4.52 -18.15 4.41
C PRO A 31 -4.53 -18.88 3.07
N PHE A 32 -3.86 -18.31 2.07
CA PHE A 32 -3.67 -18.93 0.78
C PHE A 32 -2.65 -20.08 0.90
N ILE A 33 -3.07 -21.29 0.54
CA ILE A 33 -2.19 -22.45 0.48
C ILE A 33 -1.88 -22.75 -0.98
N LEU A 34 -0.62 -22.54 -1.38
CA LEU A 34 -0.16 -22.80 -2.73
C LEU A 34 -0.17 -24.30 -3.04
N THR A 35 -1.01 -24.75 -3.98
CA THR A 35 -1.01 -26.14 -4.45
C THR A 35 -0.01 -26.33 -5.60
N GLN A 36 0.48 -27.56 -5.78
CA GLN A 36 1.40 -27.87 -6.89
C GLN A 36 0.77 -27.59 -8.25
N ASN A 37 -0.50 -27.95 -8.45
CA ASN A 37 -1.20 -27.71 -9.70
C ASN A 37 -1.31 -26.20 -10.02
N TYR A 38 -1.67 -25.39 -9.01
CA TYR A 38 -1.70 -23.94 -9.16
C TYR A 38 -0.33 -23.39 -9.53
N TRP A 39 0.73 -23.86 -8.85
CA TRP A 39 2.10 -23.45 -9.14
C TRP A 39 2.53 -23.78 -10.57
N ASN A 40 2.27 -25.00 -11.04
CA ASN A 40 2.61 -25.41 -12.40
C ASN A 40 1.96 -24.51 -13.45
N ILE A 41 0.67 -24.20 -13.29
CA ILE A 41 -0.05 -23.28 -14.19
C ILE A 41 0.61 -21.90 -14.18
N LYS A 42 1.01 -21.39 -13.00
CA LYS A 42 1.67 -20.08 -12.87
C LYS A 42 3.04 -20.07 -13.55
N VAL A 43 3.89 -21.07 -13.30
CA VAL A 43 5.22 -21.19 -13.91
C VAL A 43 5.12 -21.21 -15.44
N GLN A 44 4.17 -21.99 -16.00
CA GLN A 44 3.95 -22.04 -17.45
C GLN A 44 3.50 -20.68 -18.01
N ASN A 45 2.55 -20.01 -17.35
CA ASN A 45 2.12 -18.66 -17.76
C ASN A 45 3.28 -17.65 -17.74
N TYR A 46 4.16 -17.71 -16.74
CA TYR A 46 5.33 -16.82 -16.65
C TYR A 46 6.34 -17.11 -17.77
N LEU A 47 6.59 -18.39 -18.05
CA LEU A 47 7.45 -18.82 -19.15
C LEU A 47 6.95 -18.31 -20.50
N GLU A 48 5.65 -18.45 -20.78
CA GLU A 48 5.04 -17.96 -22.01
C GLU A 48 5.14 -16.44 -22.15
N GLN A 49 4.91 -15.70 -21.07
CA GLN A 49 5.04 -14.24 -21.05
C GLN A 49 6.45 -13.76 -21.37
N ASP A 50 7.46 -14.45 -20.85
CA ASP A 50 8.86 -14.12 -21.09
C ASP A 50 9.30 -14.49 -22.50
N LYS A 51 8.91 -15.67 -22.99
CA LYS A 51 9.13 -16.08 -24.39
C LYS A 51 8.52 -15.09 -25.37
N LYS A 52 7.27 -14.66 -25.12
CA LYS A 52 6.56 -13.68 -25.98
C LYS A 52 7.28 -12.33 -26.07
N ARG A 53 8.11 -12.01 -25.08
CA ARG A 53 8.88 -10.76 -25.00
C ARG A 53 10.37 -10.98 -25.30
N ASN A 54 10.76 -12.16 -25.80
CA ASN A 54 12.14 -12.54 -26.10
C ASN A 54 13.10 -12.34 -24.91
N ARG A 55 12.65 -12.60 -23.69
CA ARG A 55 13.50 -12.56 -22.50
C ARG A 55 14.24 -13.87 -22.32
N ASP A 56 15.40 -13.83 -21.66
CA ASP A 56 16.04 -15.05 -21.20
C ASP A 56 15.16 -15.76 -20.15
N THR A 57 15.04 -17.08 -20.29
CA THR A 57 14.22 -17.96 -19.46
C THR A 57 15.01 -19.08 -18.82
N SER A 58 16.33 -19.14 -19.07
CA SER A 58 17.24 -20.15 -18.52
C SER A 58 17.09 -20.27 -17.00
N ASN A 59 17.10 -19.11 -16.33
CA ASN A 59 17.05 -18.96 -14.88
C ASN A 59 15.65 -18.67 -14.33
N ASN A 60 14.60 -18.86 -15.12
CA ASN A 60 13.23 -18.71 -14.60
C ASN A 60 12.95 -19.74 -13.50
N ILE A 61 12.12 -19.34 -12.54
CA ILE A 61 11.52 -20.23 -11.54
C ILE A 61 10.92 -21.49 -12.19
N LYS A 62 11.01 -22.62 -11.48
CA LYS A 62 10.62 -23.94 -11.98
C LYS A 62 9.48 -24.53 -11.15
N GLU A 63 8.84 -25.57 -11.68
CA GLU A 63 7.79 -26.32 -10.99
C GLU A 63 8.27 -26.92 -9.66
N SER A 64 9.56 -27.28 -9.57
CA SER A 64 10.22 -27.78 -8.37
C SER A 64 10.23 -26.80 -7.20
N ASP A 65 10.09 -25.49 -7.47
CA ASP A 65 10.21 -24.44 -6.45
C ASP A 65 8.91 -24.27 -5.63
N CYS A 66 7.87 -25.05 -5.91
CA CYS A 66 6.56 -24.92 -5.27
C CYS A 66 6.65 -24.98 -3.74
N ALA A 67 7.47 -25.89 -3.18
CA ALA A 67 7.60 -26.05 -1.74
C ALA A 67 8.21 -24.81 -1.07
N PHE A 68 9.18 -24.17 -1.74
CA PHE A 68 9.79 -22.93 -1.29
C PHE A 68 8.75 -21.79 -1.30
N TYR A 69 8.09 -21.57 -2.43
CA TYR A 69 7.10 -20.49 -2.56
C TYR A 69 5.86 -20.69 -1.69
N ARG A 70 5.46 -21.94 -1.42
CA ARG A 70 4.40 -22.25 -0.45
C ARG A 70 4.78 -21.74 0.94
N LYS A 71 5.98 -22.03 1.43
CA LYS A 71 6.46 -21.52 2.72
C LYS A 71 6.59 -20.00 2.72
N LEU A 72 7.09 -19.43 1.61
CA LEU A 72 7.23 -17.98 1.46
C LEU A 72 5.87 -17.26 1.58
N PHE A 73 4.85 -17.70 0.85
CA PHE A 73 3.52 -17.04 0.89
C PHE A 73 2.79 -17.21 2.22
N LEU A 74 3.11 -18.23 3.01
CA LEU A 74 2.54 -18.42 4.35
C LEU A 74 3.23 -17.56 5.43
N SER A 75 4.51 -17.24 5.23
CA SER A 75 5.34 -16.51 6.21
C SER A 75 5.47 -15.02 5.87
N THR A 76 5.20 -14.63 4.63
CA THR A 76 5.33 -13.26 4.15
C THR A 76 3.99 -12.68 3.72
N GLY A 77 3.93 -11.35 3.67
CA GLY A 77 2.82 -10.62 3.10
C GLY A 77 3.15 -10.01 1.75
N CYS A 78 2.17 -9.29 1.19
CA CYS A 78 2.34 -8.46 0.02
C CYS A 78 3.51 -7.49 0.19
N HIS A 79 4.35 -7.38 -0.85
CA HIS A 79 5.49 -6.47 -0.85
C HIS A 79 5.08 -5.00 -0.61
N ILE A 80 3.91 -4.57 -1.14
CA ILE A 80 3.36 -3.22 -0.96
C ILE A 80 2.60 -3.14 0.37
N CYS A 81 1.39 -3.69 0.43
CA CYS A 81 0.44 -3.44 1.51
C CYS A 81 0.68 -4.27 2.78
N LYS A 82 1.66 -5.17 2.77
CA LYS A 82 1.99 -6.08 3.89
C LYS A 82 0.89 -7.07 4.29
N ALA A 83 -0.28 -7.04 3.64
CA ALA A 83 -1.37 -7.98 3.88
C ALA A 83 -0.97 -9.43 3.61
N ARG A 84 -1.51 -10.37 4.38
CA ARG A 84 -1.30 -11.79 4.13
C ARG A 84 -2.03 -12.21 2.87
N PHE A 85 -1.49 -13.23 2.22
CA PHE A 85 -2.18 -13.87 1.10
C PHE A 85 -3.26 -14.82 1.62
N THR A 86 -4.43 -14.72 1.02
CA THR A 86 -5.67 -15.41 1.37
C THR A 86 -6.34 -15.92 0.10
N SER A 87 -7.38 -16.73 0.24
CA SER A 87 -8.16 -17.22 -0.90
C SER A 87 -8.81 -16.11 -1.76
N LYS A 88 -8.95 -14.88 -1.23
CA LYS A 88 -9.53 -13.73 -1.94
C LYS A 88 -8.49 -12.82 -2.60
N ASN A 89 -7.24 -12.89 -2.18
CA ASN A 89 -6.13 -12.10 -2.72
C ASN A 89 -4.92 -13.00 -3.06
N PRO A 90 -5.08 -13.97 -3.97
CA PRO A 90 -4.01 -14.91 -4.30
C PRO A 90 -2.75 -14.19 -4.80
N PRO A 91 -1.55 -14.67 -4.45
CA PRO A 91 -0.30 -14.04 -4.80
C PRO A 91 0.02 -14.17 -6.29
N THR A 92 0.63 -13.13 -6.84
CA THR A 92 1.33 -13.07 -8.11
C THR A 92 2.78 -12.70 -7.85
N LEU A 93 3.68 -13.30 -8.64
CA LEU A 93 5.07 -12.91 -8.71
C LEU A 93 5.23 -11.93 -9.87
N ASP A 94 5.49 -10.68 -9.53
CA ASP A 94 5.72 -9.61 -10.49
C ASP A 94 7.22 -9.35 -10.61
N ARG A 95 7.67 -9.05 -11.83
CA ARG A 95 9.08 -8.74 -12.11
C ARG A 95 9.48 -7.41 -11.50
N ILE A 96 10.71 -7.35 -10.98
CA ILE A 96 11.32 -6.10 -10.48
C ILE A 96 11.85 -5.31 -11.68
N ASN A 97 12.64 -5.95 -12.54
CA ASN A 97 13.08 -5.45 -13.82
C ASN A 97 12.27 -6.13 -14.93
N ASN A 98 11.60 -5.31 -15.75
CA ASN A 98 10.74 -5.76 -16.84
C ASN A 98 11.49 -6.32 -18.05
N ASP A 99 12.80 -6.10 -18.14
CA ASP A 99 13.66 -6.58 -19.23
C ASP A 99 14.24 -7.97 -18.91
N ILE A 100 14.20 -8.38 -17.64
CA ILE A 100 14.68 -9.68 -17.16
C ILE A 100 13.48 -10.63 -16.96
N GLY A 101 13.69 -11.93 -17.20
CA GLY A 101 12.67 -12.96 -16.98
C GLY A 101 12.30 -13.15 -15.50
N HIS A 102 11.41 -14.10 -15.23
CA HIS A 102 10.97 -14.44 -13.87
C HIS A 102 11.99 -15.30 -13.11
N SER A 103 13.21 -14.81 -12.90
CA SER A 103 14.21 -15.42 -12.01
C SER A 103 13.88 -15.16 -10.54
N ALA A 104 14.32 -16.04 -9.63
CA ALA A 104 13.93 -15.97 -8.21
C ALA A 104 14.30 -14.64 -7.51
N ASP A 105 15.40 -14.00 -7.93
CA ASP A 105 15.90 -12.71 -7.45
C ASP A 105 15.23 -11.50 -8.10
N ASN A 106 14.55 -11.68 -9.23
CA ASN A 106 13.88 -10.62 -9.98
C ASN A 106 12.38 -10.53 -9.66
N LEU A 107 11.90 -11.12 -8.56
CA LEU A 107 10.46 -11.23 -8.28
C LEU A 107 10.04 -10.54 -6.98
N ARG A 108 8.84 -9.94 -7.02
CA ARG A 108 8.11 -9.44 -5.83
C ARG A 108 6.74 -10.09 -5.79
N HIS A 109 6.35 -10.54 -4.61
CA HIS A 109 5.02 -11.11 -4.37
C HIS A 109 4.00 -10.02 -4.06
N ARG A 110 2.96 -9.92 -4.89
CA ARG A 110 1.86 -8.97 -4.79
C ARG A 110 0.52 -9.70 -4.99
N PRO A 111 -0.61 -9.21 -4.48
CA PRO A 111 -1.90 -9.68 -4.93
C PRO A 111 -2.21 -9.05 -6.30
N HIS A 112 -2.87 -9.81 -7.19
CA HIS A 112 -3.32 -9.28 -8.48
C HIS A 112 -4.24 -8.05 -8.31
N TYR A 113 -5.10 -8.11 -7.29
CA TYR A 113 -5.97 -7.03 -6.89
C TYR A 113 -6.38 -7.24 -5.43
N ASP A 114 -6.29 -6.19 -4.63
CA ASP A 114 -6.84 -6.17 -3.28
C ASP A 114 -7.86 -5.04 -3.18
N PRO A 115 -9.16 -5.32 -3.43
CA PRO A 115 -10.22 -4.30 -3.35
C PRO A 115 -10.33 -3.71 -1.94
N SER A 116 -9.96 -4.49 -0.93
CA SER A 116 -9.97 -4.05 0.45
C SER A 116 -8.84 -3.07 0.74
N PHE A 117 -7.68 -3.24 0.09
CA PHE A 117 -6.56 -2.30 0.23
C PHE A 117 -6.96 -0.92 -0.28
N ASP A 118 -7.44 -0.80 -1.52
CA ASP A 118 -7.75 0.51 -2.10
C ASP A 118 -8.85 1.23 -1.30
N THR A 119 -9.96 0.54 -1.00
CA THR A 119 -11.05 1.12 -0.22
C THR A 119 -10.60 1.57 1.17
N ARG A 120 -9.86 0.73 1.89
CA ARG A 120 -9.40 1.03 3.26
C ARG A 120 -8.32 2.11 3.27
N PHE A 121 -7.45 2.11 2.27
CA PHE A 121 -6.44 3.14 2.11
C PHE A 121 -7.09 4.50 1.83
N GLN A 122 -8.08 4.58 0.93
CA GLN A 122 -8.83 5.81 0.69
C GLN A 122 -9.59 6.32 1.94
N LEU A 123 -10.19 5.40 2.71
CA LEU A 123 -10.82 5.72 3.98
C LEU A 123 -9.82 6.28 5.00
N LEU A 124 -8.67 5.62 5.15
CA LEU A 124 -7.59 6.04 6.06
C LEU A 124 -7.05 7.42 5.69
N ILE A 125 -6.77 7.65 4.41
CA ILE A 125 -6.31 8.94 3.87
C ILE A 125 -7.35 10.03 4.10
N SER A 126 -8.64 9.73 3.91
CA SER A 126 -9.71 10.69 4.19
C SER A 126 -9.82 11.03 5.67
N GLN A 127 -9.73 10.04 6.57
CA GLN A 127 -9.73 10.28 8.02
C GLN A 127 -8.55 11.14 8.48
N ARG A 128 -7.34 10.86 7.96
CA ARG A 128 -6.13 11.66 8.25
C ARG A 128 -6.30 13.10 7.83
N TYR A 129 -6.89 13.35 6.66
CA TYR A 129 -7.17 14.69 6.20
C TYR A 129 -8.13 15.43 7.15
N GLU A 130 -9.25 14.81 7.53
CA GLU A 130 -10.22 15.43 8.46
C GLU A 130 -9.58 15.78 9.81
N LEU A 131 -8.76 14.88 10.37
CA LEU A 131 -8.04 15.12 11.62
C LEU A 131 -7.09 16.33 11.50
N ARG A 132 -6.35 16.43 10.39
CA ARG A 132 -5.45 17.56 10.13
C ARG A 132 -6.19 18.86 9.91
N ALA A 133 -7.29 18.84 9.15
CA ALA A 133 -8.14 20.00 8.95
C ALA A 133 -8.72 20.51 10.28
N ALA A 134 -9.17 19.59 11.15
CA ALA A 134 -9.64 19.92 12.49
C ALA A 134 -8.52 20.52 13.38
N GLN A 135 -7.31 19.97 13.33
CA GLN A 135 -6.14 20.51 14.05
C GLN A 135 -5.80 21.94 13.59
N VAL A 136 -5.76 22.17 12.27
CA VAL A 136 -5.49 23.49 11.69
C VAL A 136 -6.57 24.49 12.10
N HIS A 137 -7.86 24.12 12.02
CA HIS A 137 -8.96 24.95 12.50
C HIS A 137 -8.83 25.29 13.99
N GLN A 138 -8.44 24.32 14.83
CA GLN A 138 -8.23 24.56 16.26
C GLN A 138 -7.07 25.54 16.51
N ILE A 139 -5.96 25.41 15.78
CA ILE A 139 -4.83 26.34 15.86
C ILE A 139 -5.27 27.77 15.48
N HIS A 140 -6.01 27.93 14.39
CA HIS A 140 -6.51 29.24 13.97
C HIS A 140 -7.48 29.86 14.99
N ARG A 141 -8.39 29.06 15.58
CA ARG A 141 -9.26 29.49 16.67
C ARG A 141 -8.47 29.95 17.89
N ASN A 142 -7.51 29.15 18.34
CA ASN A 142 -6.66 29.48 19.48
C ASN A 142 -5.84 30.76 19.22
N ALA A 143 -5.27 30.91 18.02
CA ALA A 143 -4.54 32.11 17.64
C ALA A 143 -5.45 33.36 17.58
N ALA A 144 -6.70 33.22 17.13
CA ALA A 144 -7.69 34.30 17.16
C ALA A 144 -8.06 34.70 18.59
N ILE A 145 -8.28 33.73 19.48
CA ILE A 145 -8.55 33.95 20.90
C ILE A 145 -7.37 34.66 21.57
N TYR A 146 -6.14 34.20 21.34
CA TYR A 146 -4.93 34.81 21.87
C TYR A 146 -4.79 36.27 21.42
N ARG A 147 -4.99 36.56 20.12
CA ARG A 147 -4.99 37.93 19.58
C ARG A 147 -6.08 38.81 20.18
N SER A 148 -7.26 38.26 20.44
CA SER A 148 -8.35 38.97 21.11
C SER A 148 -7.97 39.34 22.55
N CYS A 149 -7.42 38.38 23.31
CA CYS A 149 -6.94 38.59 24.67
C CYS A 149 -5.88 39.70 24.74
N GLN A 150 -4.86 39.67 23.85
CA GLN A 150 -3.84 40.72 23.77
C GLN A 150 -4.44 42.11 23.48
N ARG A 151 -5.46 42.21 22.62
CA ARG A 151 -6.13 43.49 22.34
C ARG A 151 -6.88 44.02 23.57
N THR A 152 -7.55 43.15 24.31
CA THR A 152 -8.24 43.51 25.56
C THR A 152 -7.26 43.96 26.63
N HIS A 153 -6.17 43.23 26.85
CA HIS A 153 -5.11 43.63 27.78
C HIS A 153 -4.50 45.00 27.43
N ARG A 154 -4.20 45.27 26.15
CA ARG A 154 -3.75 46.61 25.73
C ARG A 154 -4.79 47.68 26.02
N ARG A 155 -6.08 47.44 25.74
CA ARG A 155 -7.15 48.41 26.03
C ARG A 155 -7.29 48.73 27.53
N ILE A 156 -7.00 47.77 28.40
CA ILE A 156 -7.02 47.96 29.86
C ILE A 156 -5.77 48.71 30.32
N ALA A 157 -4.59 48.40 29.76
CA ALA A 157 -3.31 48.99 30.18
C ALA A 157 -3.11 50.47 29.76
N TYR A 158 -3.89 50.97 28.79
CA TYR A 158 -3.83 52.37 28.32
C TYR A 158 -5.09 53.17 28.67
N LYS A 159 -5.82 52.76 29.71
CA LYS A 159 -6.82 53.57 30.41
C LYS A 159 -6.27 54.00 31.76
#